data_AF-A0A1F5S505-F1
#
_entry.id   AF-A0A1F5S505-F1
#
_cell.length_a   1.000
_cell.length_b   1.000
_cell.length_c   1.000
_cell.angle_alpha   90.00
_cell.angle_beta   90.00
_cell.angle_gamma   90.00
#
_symmetry.space_group_name_H-M   'P 1'
#
loop_
_entity.id
_entity.type
_entity.pdbx_description
1 polymer ?
#
loop_
_entity_poly.entity_id
_entity_poly.type
_entity_poly.pdbx_seq_one_letter_code
_entity_poly.pdbx_strand_id
1 'polypeptide(L)'
;MGVDPALKEQINKEGWGGEEGGAAVYVGNKEEVDRAKEIVETEGKAENLDAYIRMRKVIEVEKGDLEQYGSVKIEPRMAWLSNWYTDGGIIFFIDASGNLAKVDLETVKINDFNKIQDGRERQAKVYDEIKRLGFIIQYHDNQSSWDWFRRQQYNKLRKAEQESNERTKKEFNF
;
A
#
# COMPACT_ATOMS: atom_id res chain seq x y z
N MET A 1 -17.59 31.31 -17.97
CA MET A 1 -17.17 32.66 -17.54
C MET A 1 -16.62 32.52 -16.13
N GLY A 2 -15.34 32.82 -15.96
CA GLY A 2 -14.61 32.56 -14.71
C GLY A 2 -15.07 33.46 -13.57
N VAL A 3 -14.93 32.96 -12.34
CA VAL A 3 -15.17 33.70 -11.10
C VAL A 3 -14.28 34.95 -11.09
N ASP A 4 -14.87 36.07 -10.69
CA ASP A 4 -14.21 37.38 -10.56
C ASP A 4 -12.90 37.24 -9.75
N PRO A 5 -11.74 37.65 -10.33
CA PRO A 5 -10.43 37.54 -9.67
C PRO A 5 -10.39 38.20 -8.28
N ALA A 6 -11.14 39.28 -8.07
CA ALA A 6 -11.18 39.96 -6.78
C ALA A 6 -11.87 39.13 -5.68
N LEU A 7 -12.90 38.38 -6.06
CA LEU A 7 -13.62 37.47 -5.15
C LEU A 7 -12.75 36.28 -4.75
N LYS A 8 -11.94 35.78 -5.69
CA LYS A 8 -11.01 34.66 -5.46
C LYS A 8 -9.86 35.04 -4.51
N GLU A 9 -9.43 36.29 -4.55
CA GLU A 9 -8.39 36.80 -3.65
C GLU A 9 -8.92 37.04 -2.23
N GLN A 10 -10.18 37.48 -2.08
CA GLN A 10 -10.84 37.61 -0.78
C GLN A 10 -10.99 36.27 -0.06
N ILE A 11 -11.42 35.21 -0.77
CA ILE A 11 -11.59 33.87 -0.17
C ILE A 11 -10.26 33.29 0.35
N ASN A 12 -9.15 33.59 -0.33
CA ASN A 12 -7.81 33.15 0.11
C ASN A 12 -7.20 34.03 1.21
N LYS A 13 -7.60 35.30 1.32
CA LYS A 13 -7.09 36.22 2.36
C LYS A 13 -7.88 36.15 3.67
N GLU A 14 -9.16 35.81 3.65
CA GLU A 14 -10.03 35.75 4.84
C GLU A 14 -10.19 34.33 5.44
N GLY A 15 -9.51 33.32 4.88
CA GLY A 15 -9.62 31.92 5.29
C GLY A 15 -8.42 31.35 6.05
N TRP A 16 -7.92 32.02 7.09
CA TRP A 16 -7.03 31.40 8.10
C TRP A 16 -7.53 31.73 9.52
N GLY A 17 -8.09 30.73 10.21
CA GLY A 17 -8.35 30.82 11.65
C GLY A 17 -9.37 29.80 12.17
N GLY A 18 -8.92 28.61 12.55
CA GLY A 18 -9.71 27.63 13.32
C GLY A 18 -9.05 26.25 13.36
N GLU A 19 -9.05 25.59 14.52
CA GLU A 19 -8.37 24.30 14.83
C GLU A 19 -8.87 23.07 14.04
N GLU A 20 -9.68 23.24 13.01
CA GLU A 20 -10.09 22.20 12.06
C GLU A 20 -9.70 22.64 10.65
N GLY A 21 -8.43 22.43 10.31
CA GLY A 21 -7.86 22.85 9.04
C GLY A 21 -8.52 22.19 7.82
N GLY A 22 -9.32 22.99 7.09
CA GLY A 22 -9.22 23.09 5.63
C GLY A 22 -10.08 22.13 4.80
N ALA A 23 -11.40 22.28 4.89
CA ALA A 23 -12.33 21.75 3.90
C ALA A 23 -12.15 22.47 2.54
N ALA A 24 -11.50 21.81 1.59
CA ALA A 24 -11.55 22.23 0.19
C ALA A 24 -12.97 22.00 -0.36
N VAL A 25 -13.65 23.12 -0.56
CA VAL A 25 -14.90 23.37 -1.30
C VAL A 25 -15.35 22.23 -2.24
N TYR A 26 -16.42 21.52 -1.86
CA TYR A 26 -17.25 20.74 -2.78
C TYR A 26 -18.41 21.63 -3.26
N VAL A 27 -18.35 22.12 -4.50
CA VAL A 27 -19.52 22.73 -5.17
C VAL A 27 -20.26 21.61 -5.88
N GLY A 28 -21.28 21.06 -5.22
CA GLY A 28 -22.22 20.08 -5.76
C GLY A 28 -23.52 20.11 -4.96
N ASN A 29 -24.65 19.75 -5.57
CA ASN A 29 -25.91 19.60 -4.86
C ASN A 29 -25.79 18.46 -3.81
N LYS A 30 -26.71 18.41 -2.82
CA LYS A 30 -26.60 17.47 -1.68
C LYS A 30 -26.42 16.00 -2.11
N GLU A 31 -27.10 15.59 -3.18
CA GLU A 31 -26.99 14.24 -3.72
C GLU A 31 -25.64 13.96 -4.41
N GLU A 32 -25.02 14.98 -5.02
CA GLU A 32 -23.67 14.88 -5.59
C GLU A 32 -22.61 14.80 -4.50
N VAL A 33 -22.80 15.50 -3.39
CA VAL A 33 -21.92 15.40 -2.21
C VAL A 33 -22.06 14.04 -1.55
N ASP A 34 -23.28 13.54 -1.39
CA ASP A 34 -23.52 12.21 -0.81
C ASP A 34 -22.99 11.10 -1.74
N ARG A 35 -23.16 11.24 -3.06
CA ARG A 35 -22.52 10.35 -4.05
C ARG A 35 -21.00 10.46 -4.06
N ALA A 36 -20.43 11.67 -3.95
CA ALA A 36 -18.98 11.85 -3.88
C ALA A 36 -18.41 11.24 -2.59
N LYS A 37 -19.11 11.39 -1.45
CA LYS A 37 -18.77 10.70 -0.21
C LYS A 37 -18.87 9.19 -0.37
N GLU A 38 -19.93 8.69 -0.97
CA GLU A 38 -20.11 7.26 -1.21
C GLU A 38 -19.04 6.72 -2.16
N ILE A 39 -18.66 7.47 -3.21
CA ILE A 39 -17.55 7.14 -4.11
C ILE A 39 -16.22 7.15 -3.36
N VAL A 40 -15.91 8.17 -2.57
CA VAL A 40 -14.68 8.22 -1.75
C VAL A 40 -14.65 7.10 -0.71
N GLU A 41 -15.80 6.74 -0.15
CA GLU A 41 -15.94 5.65 0.82
C GLU A 41 -15.92 4.27 0.15
N THR A 42 -16.24 4.16 -1.13
CA THR A 42 -16.28 2.90 -1.89
C THR A 42 -15.05 2.70 -2.78
N GLU A 43 -14.34 3.76 -3.14
CA GLU A 43 -13.08 3.69 -3.86
C GLU A 43 -12.04 2.96 -3.01
N GLY A 44 -11.50 1.89 -3.59
CA GLY A 44 -10.54 1.04 -2.89
C GLY A 44 -11.17 0.06 -1.89
N LYS A 45 -12.50 -0.04 -1.81
CA LYS A 45 -13.15 -1.17 -1.12
C LYS A 45 -13.08 -2.44 -1.97
N ALA A 46 -12.72 -3.54 -1.33
CA ALA A 46 -12.72 -4.86 -1.92
C ALA A 46 -13.79 -5.75 -1.28
N GLU A 47 -14.34 -6.67 -2.06
CA GLU A 47 -15.28 -7.67 -1.55
C GLU A 47 -14.62 -8.56 -0.50
N ASN A 48 -13.43 -9.09 -0.82
CA ASN A 48 -12.67 -10.03 0.00
C ASN A 48 -11.16 -9.74 -0.08
N LEU A 49 -10.38 -10.53 0.68
CA LEU A 49 -8.92 -10.35 0.77
C LEU A 49 -8.19 -10.58 -0.57
N ASP A 50 -8.62 -11.56 -1.38
CA ASP A 50 -7.99 -11.84 -2.68
C ASP A 50 -8.14 -10.63 -3.62
N ALA A 51 -9.36 -10.10 -3.74
CA ALA A 51 -9.64 -8.91 -4.53
C ALA A 51 -8.80 -7.72 -4.04
N TYR A 52 -8.71 -7.51 -2.72
CA TYR A 52 -7.91 -6.44 -2.15
C TYR A 52 -6.42 -6.58 -2.52
N ILE A 53 -5.85 -7.78 -2.35
CA ILE A 53 -4.46 -8.07 -2.71
C ILE A 53 -4.23 -7.79 -4.19
N ARG A 54 -5.10 -8.26 -5.09
CA ARG A 54 -4.95 -8.01 -6.54
C ARG A 54 -4.97 -6.52 -6.89
N MET A 55 -5.84 -5.75 -6.23
CA MET A 55 -5.98 -4.31 -6.49
C MET A 55 -4.82 -3.47 -5.93
N ARG A 56 -4.25 -3.89 -4.79
CA ARG A 56 -3.30 -3.06 -4.01
C ARG A 56 -1.88 -3.60 -4.00
N LYS A 57 -1.62 -4.73 -4.66
CA LYS A 57 -0.28 -5.33 -4.78
C LYS A 57 0.68 -4.36 -5.44
N VAL A 58 1.81 -4.11 -4.79
CA VAL A 58 2.97 -3.43 -5.35
C VAL A 58 4.11 -4.44 -5.47
N ILE A 59 4.78 -4.47 -6.62
CA ILE A 59 5.98 -5.27 -6.80
C ILE A 59 7.18 -4.51 -6.25
N GLU A 60 7.75 -5.02 -5.17
CA GLU A 60 8.93 -4.44 -4.53
C GLU A 60 10.21 -4.88 -5.24
N VAL A 61 10.33 -6.16 -5.55
CA VAL A 61 11.49 -6.74 -6.24
C VAL A 61 11.03 -7.81 -7.22
N GLU A 62 11.52 -7.74 -8.45
CA GLU A 62 11.21 -8.74 -9.47
C GLU A 62 11.99 -10.04 -9.21
N LYS A 63 11.44 -11.17 -9.67
CA LYS A 63 12.05 -12.50 -9.49
C LYS A 63 13.52 -12.54 -9.93
N GLY A 64 13.85 -11.98 -11.10
CA GLY A 64 15.21 -12.02 -11.65
C GLY A 64 16.24 -11.25 -10.81
N ASP A 65 15.81 -10.22 -10.08
CA ASP A 65 16.66 -9.51 -9.13
C ASP A 65 16.76 -10.27 -7.80
N LEU A 66 15.67 -10.89 -7.32
CA LEU A 66 15.70 -11.70 -6.09
C LEU A 66 16.72 -12.85 -6.16
N GLU A 67 16.81 -13.52 -7.30
CA GLU A 67 17.77 -14.62 -7.55
C GLU A 67 19.23 -14.15 -7.43
N GLN A 68 19.52 -12.87 -7.63
CA GLN A 68 20.87 -12.30 -7.54
C GLN A 68 21.34 -12.07 -6.10
N TYR A 69 20.44 -12.09 -5.11
CA TYR A 69 20.73 -11.61 -3.77
C TYR A 69 20.72 -12.66 -2.65
N GLY A 70 20.66 -13.95 -2.98
CA GLY A 70 21.13 -15.02 -2.09
C GLY A 70 20.17 -16.16 -1.78
N SER A 71 20.76 -17.17 -1.13
CA SER A 71 20.38 -18.58 -0.94
C SER A 71 19.19 -18.89 -0.02
N VAL A 72 18.28 -17.95 0.21
CA VAL A 72 17.04 -18.25 0.94
C VAL A 72 16.14 -19.06 0.01
N LYS A 73 15.65 -20.21 0.47
CA LYS A 73 14.69 -21.00 -0.29
C LYS A 73 13.35 -20.26 -0.30
N ILE A 74 13.20 -19.38 -1.29
CA ILE A 74 11.98 -18.63 -1.53
C ILE A 74 10.96 -19.63 -2.12
N GLU A 75 9.93 -19.95 -1.36
CA GLU A 75 8.85 -20.80 -1.85
C GLU A 75 7.72 -19.94 -2.43
N PRO A 76 7.09 -20.37 -3.54
CA PRO A 76 5.92 -19.69 -4.06
C PRO A 76 4.85 -19.54 -2.97
N ARG A 77 4.19 -18.38 -2.93
CA ARG A 77 3.17 -18.06 -1.93
C ARG A 77 3.67 -18.08 -0.49
N MET A 78 4.97 -17.90 -0.25
CA MET A 78 5.43 -17.55 1.09
C MET A 78 4.93 -16.14 1.43
N ALA A 79 4.41 -15.95 2.65
CA ALA A 79 3.91 -14.66 3.12
C ALA A 79 4.42 -14.32 4.53
N TRP A 80 4.63 -13.03 4.77
CA TRP A 80 5.08 -12.46 6.03
C TRP A 80 4.17 -11.29 6.40
N LEU A 81 3.73 -11.28 7.66
CA LEU A 81 2.84 -10.27 8.21
C LEU A 81 3.64 -9.37 9.14
N SER A 82 3.50 -8.06 8.99
CA SER A 82 4.25 -7.08 9.77
C SER A 82 3.45 -5.86 10.10
N ASN A 83 3.93 -5.12 11.11
CA ASN A 83 3.30 -3.90 11.60
C ASN A 83 1.79 -4.12 11.76
N TRP A 84 1.45 -5.27 12.34
CA TRP A 84 0.07 -5.71 12.44
C TRP A 84 -0.60 -4.99 13.60
N TYR A 85 -1.64 -4.24 13.27
CA TYR A 85 -2.50 -3.53 14.20
C TYR A 85 -3.95 -3.96 13.97
N THR A 86 -4.84 -3.47 14.82
CA THR A 86 -6.28 -3.81 14.85
C THR A 86 -6.97 -3.63 13.50
N ASP A 87 -6.55 -2.63 12.73
CA ASP A 87 -7.23 -2.22 11.48
C ASP A 87 -6.44 -2.59 10.22
N GLY A 88 -5.28 -3.22 10.34
CA GLY A 88 -4.44 -3.49 9.19
C GLY A 88 -2.99 -3.80 9.51
N GLY A 89 -2.19 -3.93 8.47
CA GLY A 89 -0.77 -4.21 8.57
C GLY A 89 -0.15 -4.30 7.19
N ILE A 90 1.07 -4.79 7.10
CA ILE A 90 1.76 -4.98 5.83
C ILE A 90 1.93 -6.47 5.59
N ILE A 91 1.53 -6.91 4.40
CA ILE A 91 1.77 -8.27 3.93
C ILE A 91 2.87 -8.20 2.87
N PHE A 92 3.98 -8.88 3.13
CA PHE A 92 4.96 -9.21 2.10
C PHE A 92 4.69 -10.63 1.63
N PHE A 93 4.80 -10.89 0.34
CA PHE A 93 4.61 -12.24 -0.16
C PHE A 93 5.30 -12.46 -1.49
N ILE A 94 5.52 -13.73 -1.80
CA ILE A 94 5.98 -14.17 -3.11
C ILE A 94 4.76 -14.45 -3.97
N ASP A 95 4.58 -13.65 -5.02
CA ASP A 95 3.45 -13.83 -5.92
C ASP A 95 3.60 -15.08 -6.81
N ALA A 96 2.56 -15.39 -7.59
CA ALA A 96 2.57 -16.56 -8.48
C ALA A 96 3.67 -16.50 -9.55
N SER A 97 4.19 -15.31 -9.87
CA SER A 97 5.28 -15.11 -10.82
C SER A 97 6.66 -15.18 -10.15
N GLY A 98 6.72 -15.35 -8.83
CA GLY A 98 7.94 -15.41 -8.05
C GLY A 98 8.52 -14.04 -7.68
N ASN A 99 7.76 -12.96 -7.85
CA ASN A 99 8.18 -11.63 -7.42
C ASN A 99 7.93 -11.44 -5.93
N LEU A 100 8.75 -10.62 -5.29
CA LEU A 100 8.47 -10.11 -3.96
C LEU A 100 7.50 -8.94 -4.10
N ALA A 101 6.32 -9.14 -3.54
CA ALA A 101 5.26 -8.17 -3.53
C ALA A 101 4.91 -7.73 -2.12
N LYS A 102 4.30 -6.54 -2.03
CA LYS A 102 3.83 -5.92 -0.81
C LYS A 102 2.38 -5.49 -0.99
N VAL A 103 1.58 -5.62 0.07
CA VAL A 103 0.26 -5.01 0.21
C VAL A 103 0.20 -4.31 1.56
N ASP A 104 -0.13 -3.02 1.55
CA ASP A 104 -0.56 -2.29 2.74
C ASP A 104 -2.04 -2.61 2.98
N LEU A 105 -2.29 -3.49 3.94
CA LEU A 105 -3.61 -4.00 4.25
C LEU A 105 -4.35 -3.02 5.16
N GLU A 106 -5.53 -2.60 4.69
CA GLU A 106 -6.49 -1.80 5.45
C GLU A 106 -7.78 -2.60 5.56
N THR A 107 -7.96 -3.34 6.66
CA THR A 107 -9.09 -4.29 6.81
C THR A 107 -10.46 -3.60 6.74
N VAL A 108 -10.53 -2.32 7.11
CA VAL A 108 -11.74 -1.48 7.00
C VAL A 108 -12.20 -1.29 5.55
N LYS A 109 -11.29 -1.42 4.58
CA LYS A 109 -11.56 -1.35 3.14
C LYS A 109 -11.95 -2.70 2.54
N ILE A 110 -12.23 -3.71 3.36
CA ILE A 110 -12.61 -5.03 2.88
C ILE A 110 -13.93 -5.42 3.56
N ASN A 111 -14.94 -5.69 2.74
CA ASN A 111 -16.32 -5.90 3.21
C ASN A 111 -16.43 -7.09 4.18
N ASP A 112 -15.63 -8.13 3.99
CA ASP A 112 -15.61 -9.31 4.85
C ASP A 112 -15.04 -9.07 6.25
N PHE A 113 -14.25 -8.01 6.43
CA PHE A 113 -13.57 -7.69 7.69
C PHE A 113 -14.17 -6.47 8.39
N ASN A 114 -14.74 -5.52 7.65
CA ASN A 114 -15.30 -4.29 8.23
C ASN A 114 -16.49 -4.53 9.19
N LYS A 115 -17.15 -5.69 9.08
CA LYS A 115 -18.27 -6.11 9.94
C LYS A 115 -17.82 -6.66 11.29
N ILE A 116 -16.53 -6.96 11.45
CA ILE A 116 -15.97 -7.58 12.65
C ILE A 116 -15.52 -6.48 13.60
N GLN A 117 -16.15 -6.40 14.76
CA GLN A 117 -15.85 -5.35 15.76
C GLN A 117 -14.64 -5.67 16.63
N ASP A 118 -14.39 -6.95 16.92
CA ASP A 118 -13.20 -7.36 17.69
C ASP A 118 -11.98 -7.45 16.77
N GLY A 119 -10.95 -6.66 17.10
CA GLY A 119 -9.67 -6.68 16.40
C GLY A 119 -8.96 -8.04 16.40
N ARG A 120 -9.11 -8.84 17.48
CA ARG A 120 -8.49 -10.17 17.56
C ARG A 120 -9.17 -11.15 16.63
N GLU A 121 -10.50 -11.13 16.59
CA GLU A 121 -11.29 -11.94 15.66
C GLU A 121 -10.97 -11.56 14.21
N ARG A 122 -10.87 -10.25 13.94
CA ARG A 122 -10.52 -9.73 12.62
C ARG A 122 -9.13 -10.20 12.19
N GLN A 123 -8.15 -10.10 13.09
CA GLN A 123 -6.80 -10.60 12.86
C GLN A 123 -6.82 -12.09 12.55
N ALA A 124 -7.46 -12.92 13.38
CA ALA A 124 -7.57 -14.37 13.16
C ALA A 124 -8.18 -14.68 11.79
N LYS A 125 -9.24 -13.98 11.40
CA LYS A 125 -9.86 -14.15 10.08
C LYS A 125 -8.91 -13.81 8.94
N VAL A 126 -8.08 -12.77 9.06
CA VAL A 126 -7.08 -12.48 8.02
C VAL A 126 -6.06 -13.61 7.92
N TYR A 127 -5.55 -14.13 9.03
CA TYR A 127 -4.64 -15.28 9.01
C TYR A 127 -5.26 -16.49 8.31
N ASP A 128 -6.53 -16.78 8.61
CA ASP A 128 -7.27 -17.89 7.99
C ASP A 128 -7.49 -17.67 6.49
N GLU A 129 -7.85 -16.45 6.08
CA GLU A 129 -8.01 -16.09 4.68
C GLU A 129 -6.69 -16.16 3.90
N ILE A 130 -5.58 -15.68 4.47
CA ILE A 130 -4.25 -15.80 3.86
C ILE A 130 -3.88 -17.27 3.63
N LYS A 131 -4.14 -18.13 4.62
CA LYS A 131 -3.96 -19.59 4.48
C LYS A 131 -4.90 -20.18 3.42
N ARG A 132 -6.16 -19.75 3.38
CA ARG A 132 -7.17 -20.18 2.38
C ARG A 132 -6.76 -19.83 0.96
N LEU A 133 -6.08 -18.69 0.77
CA LEU A 133 -5.48 -18.29 -0.52
C LEU A 133 -4.24 -19.12 -0.87
N GLY A 134 -3.82 -20.04 0.01
CA GLY A 134 -2.70 -20.94 -0.19
C GLY A 134 -1.36 -20.30 0.12
N PHE A 135 -1.32 -19.20 0.87
CA PHE A 135 -0.07 -18.65 1.36
C PHE A 135 0.44 -19.44 2.57
N ILE A 136 1.75 -19.70 2.56
CA ILE A 136 2.48 -20.26 3.69
C ILE A 136 2.94 -19.09 4.55
N ILE A 137 2.29 -18.90 5.70
CA ILE A 137 2.64 -17.84 6.64
C ILE A 137 3.84 -18.29 7.46
N GLN A 138 4.97 -17.60 7.31
CA GLN A 138 6.15 -17.86 8.12
C GLN A 138 6.12 -17.03 9.41
N TYR A 139 6.00 -17.71 10.55
CA TYR A 139 6.18 -17.15 11.89
C TYR A 139 7.64 -17.30 12.33
N HIS A 140 8.59 -16.71 11.61
CA HIS A 140 9.99 -16.67 12.10
C HIS A 140 10.21 -15.40 12.93
N ASP A 141 11.15 -15.46 13.89
CA ASP A 141 11.65 -14.31 14.66
C ASP A 141 11.74 -13.09 13.75
N ASN A 142 10.78 -12.17 13.94
CA ASN A 142 10.41 -11.17 12.94
C ASN A 142 11.64 -10.42 12.41
N GLN A 143 12.68 -10.24 13.21
CA GLN A 143 13.89 -9.50 12.87
C GLN A 143 14.63 -10.03 11.64
N SER A 144 14.98 -11.32 11.56
CA SER A 144 15.95 -11.81 10.56
C SER A 144 15.37 -11.88 9.14
N SER A 145 14.10 -12.25 9.01
CA SER A 145 13.41 -12.23 7.72
C SER A 145 13.17 -10.79 7.28
N TRP A 146 12.81 -9.90 8.21
CA TRP A 146 12.66 -8.47 7.94
C TRP A 146 13.94 -7.79 7.50
N ASP A 147 15.05 -8.07 8.17
CA ASP A 147 16.36 -7.53 7.83
C ASP A 147 16.81 -8.01 6.44
N TRP A 148 16.50 -9.27 6.11
CA TRP A 148 16.72 -9.79 4.76
C TRP A 148 15.90 -9.01 3.71
N PHE A 149 14.61 -8.79 3.94
CA PHE A 149 13.77 -8.00 3.02
C PHE A 149 14.25 -6.57 2.83
N ARG A 150 14.54 -5.86 3.92
CA ARG A 150 15.07 -4.48 3.84
C ARG A 150 16.39 -4.45 3.08
N ARG A 151 17.24 -5.45 3.26
CA ARG A 151 18.48 -5.59 2.49
C ARG A 151 18.20 -5.73 0.99
N GLN A 152 17.16 -6.46 0.60
CA GLN A 152 16.79 -6.58 -0.82
C GLN A 152 16.28 -5.28 -1.42
N GLN A 153 15.41 -4.57 -0.71
CA GLN A 153 14.98 -3.23 -1.16
C GLN A 153 16.15 -2.25 -1.26
N TYR A 154 17.03 -2.25 -0.26
CA TYR A 154 18.23 -1.40 -0.27
C TYR A 154 19.16 -1.73 -1.44
N ASN A 155 19.38 -3.01 -1.73
CA ASN A 155 20.20 -3.44 -2.86
C ASN A 155 19.60 -2.99 -4.21
N LYS A 156 18.27 -3.06 -4.38
CA LYS A 156 17.58 -2.56 -5.57
C LYS A 156 17.77 -1.06 -5.75
N LEU A 157 17.58 -0.28 -4.68
CA LEU A 157 17.80 1.18 -4.70
C LEU A 157 19.24 1.53 -5.06
N ARG A 158 20.21 0.83 -4.47
CA ARG A 158 21.63 1.03 -4.76
C ARG A 158 21.98 0.71 -6.21
N LYS A 159 21.40 -0.36 -6.77
CA LYS A 159 21.59 -0.73 -8.19
C LYS A 159 21.02 0.34 -9.12
N ALA A 160 19.80 0.84 -8.83
CA ALA A 160 19.21 1.94 -9.58
C ALA A 160 20.05 3.23 -9.52
N GLU A 161 20.62 3.54 -8.35
CA GLU A 161 21.52 4.69 -8.18
C GLU A 161 22.84 4.53 -8.96
N GLN A 162 23.44 3.33 -8.94
CA GLN A 162 24.63 3.01 -9.73
C GLN A 162 24.36 3.14 -11.23
N GLU A 163 23.27 2.56 -11.73
CA GLU A 163 22.87 2.67 -13.14
C GLU A 163 22.58 4.11 -13.56
N SER A 164 21.94 4.90 -12.70
CA SER A 164 21.69 6.33 -12.93
C SER A 164 23.00 7.13 -13.00
N ASN A 165 23.94 6.88 -12.08
CA ASN A 165 25.24 7.52 -12.06
C ASN A 165 26.10 7.14 -13.27
N GLU A 166 26.04 5.89 -13.73
CA GLU A 166 26.72 5.45 -14.95
C GLU A 166 26.12 6.07 -16.22
N ARG A 167 24.79 6.22 -16.29
CA ARG A 167 24.12 6.94 -17.39
C ARG A 167 24.54 8.40 -17.41
N THR A 168 24.50 9.06 -16.26
CA THR A 168 24.90 10.47 -16.12
C THR A 168 26.37 10.65 -16.52
N LYS A 169 27.28 9.77 -16.09
CA LYS A 169 28.69 9.81 -16.51
C LYS A 169 28.90 9.57 -18.01
N LYS A 170 28.04 8.79 -18.67
CA LYS A 170 28.09 8.58 -20.13
C LYS A 170 27.50 9.75 -20.91
N GLU A 171 26.50 10.43 -20.37
CA GLU A 171 25.86 11.59 -21.00
C GLU A 171 26.64 12.90 -20.82
N PHE A 172 27.48 13.02 -19.78
CA PHE A 172 28.28 14.21 -19.50
C PHE A 172 29.77 14.08 -19.85
N ASN A 173 30.23 12.89 -20.30
CA ASN A 173 31.52 12.74 -20.97
C ASN A 173 31.34 12.86 -22.49
N PHE A 174 31.19 14.10 -22.96
CA PHE A 174 31.42 14.49 -24.35
C PHE A 174 32.78 15.19 -24.47
#